data_AF-A0A7C4YAD9-F1
#
_entry.id   AF-A0A7C4YAD9-F1
#
_cell.length_a   1.000
_cell.length_b   1.000
_cell.length_c   1.000
_cell.angle_alpha   90.00
_cell.angle_beta   90.00
_cell.angle_gamma   90.00
#
_symmetry.space_group_name_H-M   'P 1'
#
loop_
_entity.id
_entity.type
_entity.pdbx_description
1 polymer ?
#
loop_
_entity_poly.entity_id
_entity_poly.type
_entity_poly.pdbx_seq_one_letter_code
_entity_poly.pdbx_strand_id
1 'polypeptide(L)'
;MSSGLANGKKEKSKVIEMILCSPGMAEPCKIILKITRQNALLLCRLIEFGILSEKSVLEDEFLGAIPEGASNNFKEIHEEILKRAGLSDFYEKLKLF
;
A
#
# COMPACT_ATOMS: atom_id res chain seq x y z
N MET A 1 -13.20 -11.52 29.45
CA MET A 1 -12.28 -12.25 28.55
C MET A 1 -11.88 -11.42 27.31
N SER A 2 -11.82 -10.08 27.39
CA SER A 2 -11.55 -9.19 26.24
C SER A 2 -10.08 -8.69 26.16
N SER A 3 -9.29 -8.87 27.22
CA SER A 3 -7.93 -8.31 27.34
C SER A 3 -6.85 -9.05 26.53
N GLY A 4 -7.06 -10.31 26.15
CA GLY A 4 -6.06 -11.10 25.40
C GLY A 4 -5.97 -10.74 23.92
N LEU A 5 -7.10 -10.37 23.29
CA LEU A 5 -7.15 -10.07 21.85
C LEU A 5 -6.50 -8.71 21.53
N ALA A 6 -6.67 -7.73 22.41
CA ALA A 6 -6.04 -6.42 22.29
C ALA A 6 -4.51 -6.45 22.50
N ASN A 7 -4.01 -7.42 23.29
CA ASN A 7 -2.57 -7.56 23.53
C ASN A 7 -1.86 -8.18 22.31
N GLY A 8 -2.46 -9.21 21.69
CA GLY A 8 -1.93 -9.80 20.45
C GLY A 8 -1.89 -8.85 19.26
N LYS A 9 -2.89 -7.95 19.15
CA LYS A 9 -2.96 -6.89 18.13
C LYS A 9 -1.80 -5.89 18.24
N LYS A 10 -1.42 -5.52 19.47
CA LYS A 10 -0.26 -4.64 19.73
C LYS A 10 1.09 -5.31 19.51
N GLU A 11 1.20 -6.61 19.77
CA GLU A 11 2.45 -7.35 19.58
C GLU A 11 2.81 -7.48 18.10
N LYS A 12 1.84 -7.74 17.22
CA LYS A 12 2.06 -7.86 15.77
C LYS A 12 2.49 -6.54 15.12
N SER A 13 1.81 -5.44 15.44
CA SER A 13 2.17 -4.10 14.96
C SER A 13 3.61 -3.73 15.33
N LYS A 14 4.06 -4.02 16.56
CA LYS A 14 5.46 -3.81 16.99
C LYS A 14 6.47 -4.64 16.20
N VAL A 15 6.13 -5.89 15.87
CA VAL A 15 7.00 -6.75 15.04
C VAL A 15 7.13 -6.15 13.64
N ILE A 16 6.04 -5.64 13.08
CA ILE A 16 6.03 -5.03 11.74
C ILE A 16 6.85 -3.73 11.74
N GLU A 17 6.66 -2.86 12.73
CA GLU A 17 7.48 -1.66 12.92
C GLU A 17 8.97 -2.02 13.03
N MET A 18 9.32 -3.06 13.80
CA MET A 18 10.70 -3.52 13.92
C MET A 18 11.27 -4.04 12.59
N ILE A 19 10.48 -4.78 11.82
CA ILE A 19 10.88 -5.24 10.48
C ILE A 19 11.10 -4.06 9.56
N LEU A 20 10.17 -3.10 9.50
CA LEU A 20 10.27 -1.93 8.62
C LEU A 20 11.43 -0.99 8.99
N CYS A 21 11.84 -0.98 10.27
CA CYS A 21 13.01 -0.26 10.76
C CYS A 21 14.33 -1.04 10.66
N SER A 22 14.31 -2.28 10.14
CA SER A 22 15.52 -3.09 10.04
C SER A 22 16.49 -2.55 8.98
N PRO A 23 17.82 -2.73 9.17
CA PRO A 23 18.81 -2.30 8.19
C PRO A 23 18.53 -2.90 6.80
N GLY A 24 18.66 -2.09 5.75
CA GLY A 24 18.38 -2.50 4.38
C GLY A 24 16.95 -2.25 3.89
N MET A 25 15.96 -2.07 4.78
CA MET A 25 14.57 -1.85 4.35
C MET A 25 14.31 -0.47 3.74
N ALA A 26 15.17 0.50 4.02
CA ALA A 26 15.14 1.83 3.39
C ALA A 26 16.01 1.92 2.13
N GLU A 27 16.71 0.84 1.75
CA GLU A 27 17.60 0.84 0.59
C GLU A 27 16.80 0.69 -0.72
N PRO A 28 17.24 1.34 -1.81
CA PRO A 28 16.55 1.23 -3.09
C PRO A 28 16.66 -0.20 -3.66
N CYS A 29 15.52 -0.80 -3.98
CA CYS A 29 15.43 -2.13 -4.58
C CYS A 29 14.88 -2.07 -6.01
N LYS A 30 15.51 -2.80 -6.94
CA LYS A 30 15.06 -2.88 -8.33
C LYS A 30 13.98 -3.95 -8.49
N ILE A 31 12.77 -3.53 -8.87
CA ILE A 31 11.64 -4.43 -9.16
C ILE A 31 11.33 -4.38 -10.66
N ILE A 32 11.26 -5.55 -11.31
CA ILE A 32 10.83 -5.70 -12.70
C ILE A 32 9.48 -6.43 -12.70
N LEU A 33 8.43 -5.75 -13.15
CA LEU A 33 7.06 -6.28 -13.20
C LEU A 33 6.58 -6.42 -14.64
N LYS A 34 6.11 -7.61 -15.01
CA LYS A 34 5.45 -7.89 -16.29
C LYS A 34 4.04 -8.41 -16.03
N ILE A 35 3.07 -7.51 -16.05
CA ILE A 35 1.66 -7.80 -15.73
C ILE A 35 0.74 -7.33 -16.86
N THR A 36 -0.49 -7.86 -16.90
CA THR A 36 -1.52 -7.41 -17.84
C THR A 36 -2.05 -6.03 -17.44
N ARG A 37 -2.66 -5.31 -18.40
CA ARG A 37 -3.35 -4.03 -18.10
C ARG A 37 -4.44 -4.19 -17.05
N GLN A 38 -5.17 -5.31 -17.08
CA GLN A 38 -6.17 -5.63 -16.06
C GLN A 38 -5.55 -5.71 -14.66
N ASN A 39 -4.44 -6.44 -14.50
CA ASN A 39 -3.79 -6.58 -13.20
C ASN A 39 -3.14 -5.28 -12.74
N ALA A 40 -2.58 -4.48 -13.66
CA ALA A 40 -2.06 -3.16 -13.35
C ALA A 40 -3.16 -2.23 -12.81
N LEU A 41 -4.33 -2.23 -13.46
CA LEU A 41 -5.49 -1.45 -13.04
C LEU A 41 -5.99 -1.86 -11.64
N LEU A 42 -6.15 -3.18 -11.42
CA LEU A 42 -6.59 -3.72 -10.13
C LEU A 42 -5.58 -3.42 -9.01
N LEU A 43 -4.29 -3.56 -9.29
CA LEU A 43 -3.23 -3.24 -8.34
C LEU A 43 -3.26 -1.76 -7.95
N CYS A 44 -3.42 -0.86 -8.92
CA CYS A 44 -3.54 0.57 -8.64
C CYS A 44 -4.75 0.86 -7.74
N ARG A 45 -5.89 0.22 -8.02
CA ARG A 45 -7.08 0.36 -7.18
C ARG A 45 -6.89 -0.14 -5.75
N LEU A 46 -6.15 -1.23 -5.56
CA LEU A 46 -5.82 -1.76 -4.24
C LEU A 46 -4.89 -0.83 -3.46
N ILE A 47 -3.87 -0.25 -4.12
CA ILE A 47 -2.96 0.74 -3.50
C ILE A 47 -3.76 1.97 -3.07
N GLU A 48 -4.63 2.49 -3.93
CA GLU A 48 -5.48 3.63 -3.59
C GLU A 48 -6.39 3.34 -2.41
N PHE A 49 -7.07 2.20 -2.40
CA PHE A 49 -8.00 1.85 -1.33
C PHE A 49 -7.30 1.54 0.00
N GLY A 50 -6.16 0.85 -0.05
CA GLY A 50 -5.47 0.34 1.14
C GLY A 50 -4.50 1.33 1.78
N ILE A 51 -3.87 2.21 0.99
CA ILE A 51 -2.77 3.07 1.49
C ILE A 51 -3.06 4.55 1.29
N LEU A 52 -3.68 4.93 0.16
CA LEU A 52 -3.87 6.35 -0.19
C LEU A 52 -5.22 6.91 0.25
N SER A 53 -6.20 6.07 0.56
CA SER A 53 -7.54 6.47 0.98
C SER A 53 -7.60 6.66 2.48
N GLU A 54 -7.98 7.85 2.94
CA GLU A 54 -8.27 8.14 4.36
C GLU A 54 -9.45 7.33 4.92
N LYS A 55 -10.25 6.71 4.04
CA LYS A 55 -11.42 5.87 4.37
C LYS A 55 -11.11 4.38 4.29
N SER A 56 -9.87 3.96 4.47
CA SER A 56 -9.56 2.52 4.53
C SER A 56 -10.28 1.90 5.74
N VAL A 57 -11.39 1.21 5.49
CA VAL A 57 -12.15 0.41 6.47
C VAL A 57 -11.36 -0.84 6.90
N LEU A 58 -10.20 -1.07 6.27
CA LEU A 58 -9.30 -2.12 6.67
C LEU A 58 -8.65 -1.73 8.00
N GLU A 59 -9.22 -2.23 9.10
CA GLU A 59 -8.52 -2.34 10.39
C GLU A 59 -7.37 -3.36 10.29
N ASP A 60 -6.47 -3.15 9.33
CA ASP A 60 -5.32 -4.01 9.11
C ASP A 60 -4.14 -3.48 9.93
N GLU A 61 -3.60 -4.36 10.78
CA GLU A 61 -2.52 -4.06 11.71
C GLU A 61 -1.21 -3.69 10.99
N PHE A 62 -1.02 -4.13 9.75
CA PHE A 62 0.13 -3.74 8.92
C PHE A 62 -0.03 -2.33 8.37
N LEU A 63 -1.24 -1.95 7.95
CA LEU A 63 -1.50 -0.61 7.41
C LEU A 63 -1.31 0.46 8.49
N GLY A 64 -1.62 0.15 9.75
CA GLY A 64 -1.37 1.03 10.90
C GLY A 64 0.11 1.20 11.28
N ALA A 65 1.00 0.31 10.82
CA ALA A 65 2.45 0.37 11.06
C ALA A 65 3.22 1.01 9.89
N ILE A 66 2.51 1.55 8.88
CA ILE A 66 3.13 2.19 7.71
C ILE A 66 3.82 3.50 8.12
N PRO A 67 5.09 3.74 7.71
CA PRO A 67 5.80 4.98 8.02
C PRO A 67 5.13 6.23 7.44
N GLU A 68 5.24 7.37 8.13
CA GLU A 68 4.59 8.65 7.78
C GLU A 68 4.95 9.25 6.40
N GLY A 69 5.88 8.66 5.63
CA GLY A 69 6.21 9.06 4.25
C GLY A 69 5.82 8.04 3.18
N ALA A 70 5.40 6.83 3.57
CA ALA A 70 5.17 5.74 2.63
C ALA A 70 3.98 6.01 1.71
N SER A 71 2.94 6.72 2.15
CA SER A 71 1.80 7.08 1.29
C SER A 71 2.23 7.90 0.08
N ASN A 72 3.20 8.80 0.22
CA ASN A 72 3.74 9.55 -0.93
C ASN A 72 4.52 8.63 -1.87
N ASN A 73 5.36 7.74 -1.35
CA ASN A 73 6.08 6.76 -2.16
C ASN A 73 5.12 5.83 -2.93
N PHE A 74 4.06 5.36 -2.26
CA PHE A 74 3.04 4.52 -2.89
C PHE A 74 2.19 5.27 -3.91
N LYS A 75 2.00 6.59 -3.73
CA LYS A 75 1.37 7.45 -4.74
C LYS A 75 2.21 7.53 -6.00
N GLU A 76 3.53 7.73 -5.87
CA GLU A 76 4.44 7.73 -7.02
C GLU A 76 4.47 6.38 -7.74
N ILE A 77 4.51 5.27 -6.98
CA ILE A 77 4.44 3.91 -7.55
C ILE A 77 3.12 3.71 -8.30
N HIS A 78 2.00 4.13 -7.71
CA HIS A 78 0.67 4.06 -8.34
C HIS A 78 0.65 4.82 -9.68
N GLU A 79 1.13 6.06 -9.71
CA GLU A 79 1.20 6.88 -10.91
C GLU A 79 2.10 6.27 -11.99
N GLU A 80 3.25 5.73 -11.60
CA GLU A 80 4.21 5.11 -12.52
C GLU A 80 3.67 3.81 -13.14
N ILE A 81 2.93 3.00 -12.38
CA ILE A 81 2.28 1.78 -12.92
C ILE A 81 1.24 2.17 -13.98
N LEU A 82 0.37 3.14 -13.68
CA LEU A 82 -0.65 3.62 -14.62
C LEU A 82 -0.01 4.19 -15.89
N LYS A 83 1.05 5.00 -15.72
CA LYS A 83 1.79 5.60 -16.83
C LYS A 83 2.42 4.52 -17.73
N ARG A 84 3.12 3.55 -17.14
CA ARG A 84 3.75 2.45 -17.90
C ARG A 84 2.75 1.52 -18.57
N ALA A 85 1.57 1.34 -17.98
CA ALA A 85 0.49 0.55 -18.57
C ALA A 85 -0.30 1.30 -19.65
N GLY A 86 -0.13 2.63 -19.76
CA GLY A 86 -0.91 3.49 -20.63
C GLY A 86 -2.37 3.62 -20.19
N LEU A 87 -2.59 3.66 -18.87
CA LEU A 87 -3.93 3.61 -18.25
C LEU A 87 -4.28 4.87 -17.45
N SER A 88 -3.40 5.86 -17.32
CA SER A 88 -3.62 7.07 -16.49
C SER A 88 -4.95 7.76 -16.79
N ASP A 89 -5.21 8.14 -18.05
CA ASP A 89 -6.45 8.83 -18.45
C ASP A 89 -7.69 7.94 -18.27
N PHE A 90 -7.56 6.64 -18.53
CA PHE A 90 -8.65 5.69 -18.39
C PHE A 90 -9.03 5.51 -16.91
N TYR A 91 -8.03 5.43 -16.04
CA TYR A 91 -8.22 5.28 -14.61
C TYR A 91 -8.89 6.52 -13.98
N GLU A 92 -8.49 7.73 -14.39
CA GLU A 92 -9.14 8.97 -13.95
C GLU A 92 -10.61 9.02 -14.40
N LYS A 93 -10.90 8.63 -15.65
CA LYS A 93 -12.29 8.53 -16.13
C LYS A 93 -13.11 7.53 -15.32
N LEU A 94 -12.53 6.40 -14.92
CA LEU A 94 -13.21 5.41 -14.10
C LEU A 94 -13.65 5.95 -12.73
N LYS A 95 -12.89 6.89 -12.14
CA LYS A 95 -13.24 7.52 -10.85
C LYS A 95 -14.42 8.48 -10.94
N LEU A 96 -14.77 8.93 -12.15
CA LEU A 96 -15.89 9.84 -12.37
C LEU A 96 -17.24 9.12 -12.50
N PHE A 97 -17.22 7.79 -12.61
CA PHE A 97 -18.41 6.93 -12.52
C PHE A 97 -18.72 6.60 -11.06
#